data_AF-A0A6P8I4B6-F1
#
_entry.id   AF-A0A6P8I4B6-F1
#
_cell.length_a   1.000
_cell.length_b   1.000
_cell.length_c   1.000
_cell.angle_alpha   90.00
_cell.angle_beta   90.00
_cell.angle_gamma   90.00
#
_symmetry.space_group_name_H-M   'P 1'
#
loop_
_entity.id
_entity.type
_entity.pdbx_description
1 polymer ?
#
loop_
_entity_poly.entity_id
_entity_poly.type
_entity_poly.pdbx_seq_one_letter_code
_entity_poly.pdbx_strand_id
1 'polypeptide(L)'
;MARRRKSRGKRSGFNNIIKMALYNITADPEERTDLSTRLPDVVTTLMKRVDFYMKGVVPSLKTAPDKKAKQMAKRNGYWGPWRE
;
A
#
# COMPACT_ATOMS: atom_id res chain seq x y z
N MET A 1 -7.12 45.89 -25.16
CA MET A 1 -7.98 45.09 -24.25
C MET A 1 -7.33 43.73 -23.99
N ALA A 2 -6.82 43.49 -22.78
CA ALA A 2 -6.09 42.25 -22.44
C ALA A 2 -7.03 41.23 -21.77
N ARG A 3 -7.16 40.03 -22.35
CA ARG A 3 -7.94 38.92 -21.79
C ARG A 3 -7.21 38.30 -20.59
N ARG A 4 -7.72 38.55 -19.39
CA ARG A 4 -7.30 37.97 -18.12
C ARG A 4 -7.50 36.44 -18.14
N ARG A 5 -6.40 35.67 -18.25
CA ARG A 5 -6.42 34.21 -18.11
C ARG A 5 -6.81 33.88 -16.67
N LYS A 6 -8.02 33.35 -16.48
CA LYS A 6 -8.50 32.83 -15.19
C LYS A 6 -7.59 31.65 -14.80
N SER A 7 -6.86 31.78 -13.70
CA SER A 7 -6.08 30.66 -13.15
C SER A 7 -7.05 29.51 -12.87
N ARG A 8 -6.81 28.35 -13.48
CA ARG A 8 -7.49 27.12 -13.08
C ARG A 8 -7.00 26.82 -11.66
N GLY A 9 -7.87 27.02 -10.66
CA GLY A 9 -7.62 26.56 -9.31
C GLY A 9 -7.25 25.08 -9.35
N LYS A 10 -6.13 24.72 -8.73
CA LYS A 10 -5.76 23.32 -8.49
C LYS A 10 -6.95 22.68 -7.78
N ARG A 11 -7.65 21.76 -8.44
CA ARG A 11 -8.52 20.84 -7.71
C ARG A 11 -7.59 20.03 -6.83
N SER A 12 -7.68 20.25 -5.52
CA SER A 12 -7.15 19.32 -4.53
C SER A 12 -7.89 18.00 -4.77
N GLY A 13 -7.27 17.09 -5.51
CA GLY A 13 -7.75 15.72 -5.58
C GLY A 13 -7.73 15.19 -4.16
N PHE A 14 -8.89 14.78 -3.64
CA PHE A 14 -8.99 14.14 -2.34
C PHE A 14 -8.10 12.90 -2.35
N ASN A 15 -6.91 13.00 -1.76
CA ASN A 15 -6.14 11.85 -1.31
C ASN A 15 -6.88 11.31 -0.08
N ASN A 16 -8.02 10.65 -0.29
CA ASN A 16 -8.77 9.94 0.74
C ASN A 16 -8.04 8.62 1.05
N ILE A 17 -6.78 8.73 1.49
CA ILE A 17 -6.01 7.58 1.95
C ILE A 17 -6.55 7.22 3.33
N ILE A 18 -7.24 6.08 3.41
CA ILE A 18 -7.63 5.49 4.69
C ILE A 18 -6.35 5.12 5.43
N LYS A 19 -6.02 5.87 6.48
CA LYS A 19 -4.83 5.59 7.31
C LYS A 19 -5.05 4.41 8.25
N MET A 20 -6.28 4.21 8.70
CA MET A 20 -6.67 3.22 9.69
C MET A 20 -8.18 2.98 9.57
N ALA A 21 -8.58 1.72 9.68
CA ALA A 21 -9.98 1.30 9.74
C ALA A 21 -10.09 0.03 10.60
N LEU A 22 -11.27 -0.22 11.15
CA LEU A 22 -11.59 -1.43 11.91
C LEU A 22 -12.87 -2.04 11.35
N TYR A 23 -12.81 -3.30 10.93
CA TYR A 23 -13.96 -4.03 10.41
C TYR A 23 -14.21 -5.31 11.21
N ASN A 24 -15.48 -5.68 11.35
CA ASN A 24 -15.88 -6.97 11.90
C ASN A 24 -16.19 -7.93 10.75
N ILE A 25 -15.18 -8.66 10.28
CA ILE A 25 -15.28 -9.52 9.09
C ILE A 25 -16.40 -10.58 9.22
N THR A 26 -16.68 -11.08 10.43
CA THR A 26 -17.76 -12.06 10.67
C THR A 26 -19.15 -11.48 10.41
N ALA A 27 -19.37 -10.21 10.72
CA ALA A 27 -20.67 -9.53 10.55
C ALA A 27 -20.74 -8.64 9.30
N ASP A 28 -19.59 -8.21 8.78
CA ASP A 28 -19.43 -7.32 7.62
C ASP A 28 -18.23 -7.79 6.77
N PRO A 29 -18.39 -8.87 5.99
CA PRO A 29 -17.31 -9.45 5.20
C PRO A 29 -16.86 -8.57 4.03
N GLU A 30 -17.69 -7.62 3.61
CA GLU A 30 -17.38 -6.68 2.52
C GLU A 30 -16.78 -5.36 3.03
N GLU A 31 -16.49 -5.25 4.33
CA GLU A 31 -15.79 -4.11 4.94
C GLU A 31 -16.48 -2.76 4.67
N ARG A 32 -17.83 -2.75 4.64
CA ARG A 32 -18.61 -1.56 4.30
C ARG A 32 -18.68 -0.53 5.43
N THR A 33 -18.53 -0.98 6.67
CA THR A 33 -18.75 -0.16 7.86
C THR A 33 -17.50 -0.06 8.72
N ASP A 34 -16.81 1.08 8.66
CA ASP A 34 -15.68 1.34 9.56
C ASP A 34 -16.15 1.57 11.01
N LEU A 35 -15.61 0.76 11.92
CA LEU A 35 -15.86 0.79 13.36
C LEU A 35 -14.76 1.51 14.14
N SER A 36 -13.73 2.02 13.49
CA SER A 36 -12.53 2.57 14.14
C SER A 36 -12.84 3.69 15.14
N THR A 37 -13.83 4.53 14.82
CA THR A 37 -14.30 5.62 15.69
C THR A 37 -15.28 5.16 16.77
N ARG A 38 -15.96 4.02 16.56
CA ARG A 38 -16.95 3.47 17.50
C ARG A 38 -16.30 2.59 18.57
N LEU A 39 -15.18 1.95 18.26
CA LEU A 39 -14.47 0.99 19.14
C LEU A 39 -12.97 1.33 19.27
N PRO A 40 -12.61 2.50 19.83
CA PRO A 40 -11.22 2.97 19.88
C PRO A 40 -10.30 2.13 20.78
N ASP A 41 -10.86 1.47 21.79
CA ASP A 41 -10.19 0.53 22.69
C ASP A 41 -9.75 -0.75 21.96
N VAL A 42 -10.61 -1.28 21.08
CA VAL A 42 -10.31 -2.43 20.22
C VAL A 42 -9.21 -2.07 19.23
N VAL A 43 -9.31 -0.90 18.58
CA VAL A 43 -8.25 -0.37 17.71
C VAL A 43 -6.91 -0.33 18.45
N THR A 44 -6.89 0.23 19.66
CA THR A 44 -5.67 0.32 20.48
C THR A 44 -5.08 -1.06 20.80
N THR A 45 -5.94 -2.03 21.14
CA THR A 45 -5.52 -3.39 21.45
C THR A 45 -4.91 -4.09 20.24
N LEU A 46 -5.54 -3.95 19.07
CA LEU A 46 -5.03 -4.54 17.83
C LEU A 46 -3.75 -3.84 17.36
N MET A 47 -3.64 -2.52 17.50
CA MET A 47 -2.44 -1.78 17.13
C MET A 47 -1.23 -2.20 17.99
N LYS A 48 -1.42 -2.41 19.30
CA LYS A 48 -0.37 -2.97 20.18
C LYS A 48 0.11 -4.34 19.70
N ARG A 49 -0.77 -5.16 19.12
CA ARG A 49 -0.39 -6.46 18.54
C ARG A 49 0.40 -6.28 17.25
N VAL A 50 0.02 -5.33 16.39
CA VAL A 50 0.80 -4.96 15.20
C VAL A 50 2.21 -4.54 15.62
N ASP A 51 2.33 -3.63 16.59
CA ASP A 51 3.63 -3.17 17.12
C ASP A 51 4.46 -4.30 17.69
N PHE A 52 3.83 -5.26 18.37
CA PHE A 52 4.49 -6.45 18.88
C PHE A 52 5.11 -7.28 17.75
N TYR A 53 4.35 -7.59 16.70
CA TYR A 53 4.85 -8.37 15.56
C TYR A 53 5.90 -7.60 14.73
N MET A 54 5.78 -6.27 14.64
CA MET A 54 6.76 -5.43 13.96
C MET A 54 8.16 -5.51 14.58
N LYS A 55 8.29 -5.85 15.87
CA LYS A 55 9.61 -6.06 16.50
C LYS A 55 10.38 -7.26 15.92
N GLY A 56 9.67 -8.22 15.33
CA GLY A 56 10.25 -9.43 14.75
C GLY A 56 10.40 -9.40 13.23
N VAL A 57 10.03 -8.29 12.55
CA VAL A 57 10.11 -8.26 11.08
C VAL A 57 11.55 -8.19 10.60
N VAL A 58 11.85 -8.99 9.58
CA VAL A 58 13.12 -8.90 8.87
C VAL A 58 13.08 -7.74 7.87
N PRO A 59 14.22 -7.08 7.59
CA PRO A 59 14.27 -6.05 6.56
C PRO A 59 13.82 -6.60 5.20
N SER A 60 13.16 -5.74 4.41
CA SER A 60 12.75 -6.10 3.06
C SER A 60 13.98 -6.41 2.20
N LEU A 61 13.99 -7.60 1.59
CA LEU A 61 15.00 -8.00 0.61
C LEU A 61 14.71 -7.45 -0.79
N LYS A 62 13.76 -6.51 -0.93
CA LYS A 62 13.39 -5.93 -2.22
C LYS A 62 14.53 -5.05 -2.74
N THR A 63 15.33 -5.62 -3.63
CA THR A 63 16.37 -4.90 -4.39
C THR A 63 15.87 -4.48 -5.77
N ALA A 64 16.64 -3.66 -6.46
CA ALA A 64 16.40 -3.37 -7.87
C ALA A 64 16.45 -4.68 -8.71
N PRO A 65 15.64 -4.80 -9.78
CA PRO A 65 15.67 -5.97 -10.65
C PRO A 65 17.07 -6.21 -11.25
N ASP A 66 17.50 -7.48 -11.31
CA ASP A 66 18.76 -7.85 -11.95
C ASP A 66 18.63 -7.78 -13.48
N LYS A 67 19.44 -6.91 -14.11
CA LYS A 67 19.45 -6.74 -15.57
C LYS A 67 19.85 -8.02 -16.30
N LYS A 68 20.68 -8.89 -15.69
CA LYS A 68 21.13 -10.16 -16.31
C LYS A 68 19.98 -11.13 -16.51
N ALA A 69 19.03 -11.18 -15.58
CA ALA A 69 17.83 -12.02 -15.69
C ALA A 69 17.08 -11.74 -17.00
N LYS A 70 16.84 -10.46 -17.27
CA LYS A 70 16.15 -10.00 -18.48
C LYS A 70 16.96 -10.27 -19.75
N GLN A 71 18.28 -10.11 -19.69
CA GLN A 71 19.15 -10.38 -20.85
C GLN A 71 19.15 -11.88 -21.21
N MET A 72 19.28 -12.76 -20.21
CA MET A 72 19.26 -14.21 -20.40
C MET A 72 17.91 -14.69 -20.94
N ALA A 73 16.81 -14.19 -20.39
CA ALA A 73 15.49 -14.57 -20.87
C ALA A 73 15.26 -14.18 -22.34
N LYS A 74 15.74 -12.99 -22.75
CA LYS A 74 15.70 -12.56 -24.15
C LYS A 74 16.55 -13.43 -25.06
N ARG A 75 17.74 -13.84 -24.61
CA ARG A 75 18.66 -14.67 -25.38
C ARG A 75 18.14 -16.10 -25.55
N ASN A 76 17.59 -16.66 -24.48
CA ASN A 76 17.14 -18.06 -24.44
C ASN A 76 15.71 -18.24 -24.99
N GLY A 77 14.92 -17.16 -25.07
CA GLY A 77 13.53 -17.20 -25.50
C GLY A 77 12.54 -17.62 -24.40
N TYR A 78 13.00 -17.84 -23.17
CA TYR A 78 12.17 -18.21 -22.02
C TYR A 78 12.78 -17.69 -20.70
N TRP A 79 11.94 -17.55 -19.67
CA TRP A 79 12.42 -17.21 -18.33
C TRP A 79 13.01 -18.44 -17.63
N GLY A 80 14.22 -18.29 -17.08
CA GLY A 80 14.90 -19.37 -16.37
C GLY A 80 15.99 -18.83 -15.46
N PRO A 81 16.73 -19.72 -14.78
CA PRO A 81 17.89 -19.36 -13.99
C PRO A 81 18.88 -18.53 -14.82
N TRP A 82 19.41 -17.45 -14.22
CA TRP A 82 20.38 -16.56 -14.86
C TRP A 82 21.65 -16.36 -14.02
N ARG A 83 21.70 -17.01 -12.85
CA ARG A 83 22.85 -17.10 -11.94
C ARG A 83 23.14 -18.58 -11.72
N GLU A 84 24.41 -18.90 -11.55
CA GLU A 84 24.90 -20.22 -11.11
C GLU A 84 24.72 -20.40 -9.60
#